data_AF-A0A258SRZ5-F1
#
_entry.id   AF-A0A258SRZ5-F1
#
_cell.length_a   1.000
_cell.length_b   1.000
_cell.length_c   1.000
_cell.angle_alpha   90.00
_cell.angle_beta   90.00
_cell.angle_gamma   90.00
#
_symmetry.space_group_name_H-M   'P 1'
#
loop_
_entity.id
_entity.type
_entity.pdbx_description
1 polymer ?
#
loop_
_entity_poly.entity_id
_entity_poly.type
_entity_poly.pdbx_seq_one_letter_code
_entity_poly.pdbx_strand_id
1 'polypeptide(L)'
;PRLPQTIDDLLEDNRRPNIVRHLRRAYRDPLTGGELEIIRAPDTQGILGVYSQSTGKPFKKTGFLPEQARFSNADSYSEWRFEFAAPVVQPVQVKGSGG
;
A
#
# COMPACT_ATOMS: atom_id res chain seq x y z
N PRO A 1 -14.45 3.43 0.53
CA PRO A 1 -14.33 3.34 2.01
C PRO A 1 -13.20 4.28 2.48
N ARG A 2 -13.37 4.99 3.60
CA ARG A 2 -12.31 5.85 4.14
C ARG A 2 -11.09 5.00 4.53
N LEU A 3 -9.87 5.49 4.29
CA LEU A 3 -8.63 4.81 4.69
C LEU A 3 -8.33 5.03 6.19
N PRO A 4 -7.70 4.05 6.88
CA PRO A 4 -7.37 4.16 8.30
C PRO A 4 -6.38 5.31 8.49
N GLN A 5 -6.49 6.05 9.59
CA GLN A 5 -5.70 7.27 9.81
C GLN A 5 -4.41 6.98 10.59
N THR A 6 -4.42 5.92 11.41
CA THR A 6 -3.34 5.53 12.31
C THR A 6 -3.05 4.03 12.21
N ILE A 7 -1.92 3.60 12.79
CA ILE A 7 -1.63 2.17 12.96
C ILE A 7 -2.65 1.52 13.90
N ASP A 8 -3.15 2.25 14.90
CA ASP A 8 -4.19 1.73 15.80
C ASP A 8 -5.50 1.42 15.05
N ASP A 9 -5.89 2.27 14.09
CA ASP A 9 -7.02 1.98 13.20
C ASP A 9 -6.82 0.71 12.35
N LEU A 10 -5.57 0.29 12.14
CA LEU A 10 -5.23 -0.97 11.46
C LEU A 10 -5.24 -2.17 12.41
N LEU A 11 -4.98 -1.96 13.70
CA LEU A 11 -5.04 -3.00 14.73
C LEU A 11 -6.47 -3.32 15.15
N GLU A 12 -7.32 -2.29 15.20
CA GLU A 12 -8.72 -2.41 15.55
C GLU A 12 -9.56 -1.41 14.75
N ASP A 13 -10.01 -1.84 13.58
CA ASP A 13 -10.82 -1.02 12.68
C ASP A 13 -12.30 -1.05 13.09
N ASN A 14 -12.69 -0.07 13.91
CA ASN A 14 -14.07 0.14 14.36
C ASN A 14 -14.88 1.03 13.39
N ARG A 15 -14.38 1.29 12.17
CA ARG A 15 -15.06 2.14 11.17
C ARG A 15 -16.10 1.36 10.36
N ARG A 16 -16.25 0.06 10.63
CA ARG A 16 -17.26 -0.84 10.06
C ARG A 16 -18.12 -1.44 11.18
N PRO A 17 -19.33 -1.95 10.87
CA PRO A 17 -20.22 -2.53 11.90
C PRO A 17 -19.59 -3.67 12.70
N ASN A 18 -18.76 -4.48 12.04
CA ASN A 18 -17.96 -5.51 12.69
C ASN A 18 -16.50 -5.03 12.76
N ILE A 19 -15.87 -5.25 13.92
CA ILE A 19 -14.46 -4.96 14.14
C ILE A 19 -13.61 -5.79 13.16
N VAL A 20 -12.74 -5.13 12.41
CA VAL A 20 -11.77 -5.78 11.53
C VAL A 20 -10.35 -5.50 12.03
N ARG A 21 -9.49 -6.52 12.06
CA ARG A 21 -8.07 -6.36 12.41
C ARG A 21 -7.22 -6.57 11.17
N HIS A 22 -6.78 -5.48 10.55
CA HIS A 22 -5.92 -5.52 9.35
C HIS A 22 -4.49 -5.93 9.71
N LEU A 23 -4.04 -5.55 10.91
CA LEU A 23 -2.76 -5.95 11.48
C LEU A 23 -2.96 -6.69 12.81
N ARG A 24 -2.04 -7.62 13.11
CA ARG A 24 -2.00 -8.32 14.41
C ARG A 24 -1.27 -7.52 15.48
N ARG A 25 -0.35 -6.65 15.06
CA ARG A 25 0.48 -5.77 15.89
C ARG A 25 1.07 -4.67 15.02
N ALA A 26 1.54 -3.59 15.64
CA ALA A 26 2.39 -2.61 14.97
C ALA A 26 3.73 -3.27 14.62
N TYR A 27 3.96 -3.56 13.34
CA TYR A 27 5.20 -4.17 12.88
C TYR A 27 6.25 -3.10 12.64
N ARG A 28 7.44 -3.34 13.18
CA ARG A 28 8.64 -2.57 12.82
C ARG A 28 9.11 -2.93 11.42
N ASP A 29 9.84 -2.00 10.82
CA ASP A 29 10.54 -2.20 9.57
C ASP A 29 11.56 -3.34 9.75
N PRO A 30 11.44 -4.46 9.00
CA PRO A 30 12.33 -5.60 9.13
C PRO A 30 13.75 -5.34 8.63
N LEU A 31 13.97 -4.29 7.83
CA LEU A 31 15.28 -3.96 7.27
C LEU A 31 16.07 -3.01 8.17
N THR A 32 15.39 -2.09 8.85
CA THR A 32 16.04 -1.07 9.69
C THR A 32 15.84 -1.31 11.18
N GLY A 33 14.84 -2.10 11.59
CA GLY A 33 14.45 -2.28 12.98
C GLY A 33 13.71 -1.08 13.59
N GLY A 34 13.46 -0.03 12.80
CA GLY A 34 12.69 1.16 13.17
C GLY A 34 11.21 1.06 12.77
N GLU A 35 10.56 2.20 12.57
CA GLU A 35 9.19 2.26 12.07
C GLU A 35 9.16 2.21 10.54
N LEU A 36 8.10 1.63 9.97
CA LEU A 36 7.81 1.77 8.54
C LEU A 36 7.33 3.18 8.24
N GLU A 37 7.75 3.73 7.11
CA GLU A 37 7.24 5.02 6.66
C GLU A 37 5.83 4.90 6.09
N ILE A 38 4.97 5.84 6.45
CA ILE A 38 3.57 5.87 6.05
C ILE A 38 3.43 6.68 4.76
N ILE A 39 2.84 6.06 3.75
CA ILE A 39 2.39 6.73 2.54
C ILE A 39 0.97 7.22 2.79
N ARG A 40 0.76 8.53 2.76
CA ARG A 40 -0.55 9.14 2.99
C ARG A 40 -1.28 9.39 1.68
N ALA A 41 -2.59 9.13 1.67
CA ALA A 41 -3.46 9.54 0.59
C ALA A 41 -3.53 11.09 0.54
N PRO A 42 -3.39 11.72 -0.64
CA PRO A 42 -3.32 13.18 -0.76
C PRO A 42 -4.47 13.92 -0.06
N ASP A 43 -5.71 13.48 -0.30
CA ASP A 43 -6.89 14.22 0.14
C ASP A 43 -7.32 13.89 1.57
N THR A 44 -7.28 12.61 1.93
CA THR A 44 -7.85 12.12 3.20
C THR A 44 -6.81 11.91 4.29
N GLN A 45 -5.52 12.02 3.95
CA GLN A 45 -4.37 11.76 4.82
C GLN A 45 -4.34 10.36 5.46
N GLY A 46 -5.23 9.47 5.04
CA GLY A 46 -5.27 8.09 5.48
C GLY A 46 -4.07 7.29 4.97
N ILE A 47 -3.73 6.23 5.68
CA ILE A 47 -2.67 5.29 5.35
C ILE A 47 -3.05 4.59 4.05
N LEU A 48 -2.37 5.00 2.98
CA LEU A 48 -2.46 4.40 1.65
C LEU A 48 -1.50 3.23 1.50
N GLY A 49 -0.37 3.29 2.18
CA GLY A 49 0.67 2.27 2.07
C GLY A 49 1.81 2.51 3.03
N VAL A 50 2.83 1.66 2.90
CA VAL A 50 4.06 1.76 3.68
C VAL A 50 5.29 1.42 2.84
N TYR A 51 6.46 1.88 3.30
CA TYR A 51 7.76 1.47 2.76
C TYR A 51 8.83 1.51 3.85
N SER A 52 9.94 0.80 3.63
CA SER A 52 11.13 0.87 4.49
C SER A 52 11.98 2.08 4.09
N GLN A 53 12.60 2.77 5.05
CA GLN A 53 13.59 3.82 4.72
C GLN A 53 14.96 3.25 4.27
N SER A 54 15.14 1.93 4.24
CA SER A 54 16.41 1.32 3.89
C SER A 54 16.88 1.70 2.49
N THR A 55 18.07 2.29 2.40
CA THR A 55 18.75 2.64 1.15
C THR A 55 19.55 1.47 0.56
N GLY A 56 19.51 0.30 1.20
CA GLY A 56 20.19 -0.89 0.72
C GLY A 56 19.65 -1.38 -0.62
N LYS A 57 20.49 -2.10 -1.38
CA LYS A 57 20.13 -2.65 -2.69
C LYS A 57 19.23 -3.89 -2.55
N PRO A 58 18.10 -3.96 -3.29
CA PRO A 58 17.23 -5.13 -3.22
C PRO A 58 17.88 -6.42 -3.71
N PHE A 59 17.81 -7.48 -2.92
CA PHE A 59 18.29 -8.82 -3.35
C PHE A 59 17.39 -9.44 -4.43
N LYS A 60 16.07 -9.25 -4.35
CA LYS A 60 15.13 -9.78 -5.35
C LYS A 60 15.00 -8.79 -6.50
N LYS A 61 15.33 -9.24 -7.71
CA LYS A 61 15.19 -8.44 -8.94
C LYS A 61 14.23 -9.06 -9.95
N THR A 62 13.95 -10.35 -9.84
CA THR A 62 13.09 -11.12 -10.76
C THR A 62 12.13 -12.03 -9.99
N GLY A 63 11.19 -12.66 -10.70
CA GLY A 63 10.19 -13.56 -10.08
C GLY A 63 9.15 -12.82 -9.23
N PHE A 64 8.84 -11.58 -9.60
CA PHE A 64 7.71 -10.85 -9.03
C PHE A 64 6.40 -11.28 -9.71
N LEU A 65 5.31 -11.25 -8.95
CA LEU A 65 3.97 -11.36 -9.52
C LEU A 65 3.69 -10.13 -10.41
N PRO A 66 2.77 -10.22 -11.38
CA PRO A 66 2.45 -9.10 -12.26
C PRO A 66 2.11 -7.81 -11.51
N GLU A 67 1.36 -7.90 -10.41
CA GLU A 67 1.01 -6.75 -9.56
C GLU A 67 2.21 -6.12 -8.82
N GLN A 68 3.35 -6.81 -8.77
CA GLN A 68 4.59 -6.38 -8.13
C GLN A 68 5.70 -6.04 -9.13
N ALA A 69 5.42 -6.10 -10.44
CA ALA A 69 6.45 -5.93 -11.48
C ALA A 69 7.25 -4.62 -11.33
N ARG A 70 6.63 -3.55 -10.80
CA ARG A 70 7.29 -2.27 -10.50
C ARG A 70 8.51 -2.37 -9.59
N PHE A 71 8.62 -3.42 -8.77
CA PHE A 71 9.74 -3.61 -7.85
C PHE A 71 11.02 -4.14 -8.52
N SER A 72 10.95 -4.67 -9.76
CA SER A 72 12.11 -5.24 -10.44
C SER A 72 13.21 -4.22 -10.72
N ASN A 73 12.81 -2.97 -10.93
CA ASN A 73 13.69 -1.88 -11.35
C ASN A 73 14.12 -0.97 -10.18
N ALA A 74 13.75 -1.31 -8.95
CA ALA A 74 14.07 -0.51 -7.78
C ALA A 74 15.57 -0.57 -7.46
N ASP A 75 16.21 0.58 -7.28
CA ASP A 75 17.63 0.65 -6.92
C ASP A 75 17.85 0.47 -5.42
N SER A 76 16.85 0.85 -4.61
CA SER A 76 16.85 0.73 -3.15
C SER A 76 15.57 0.06 -2.61
N TYR A 77 15.64 -0.47 -1.39
CA TYR A 77 14.44 -0.95 -0.68
C TYR A 77 13.41 0.15 -0.41
N SER A 78 13.82 1.42 -0.38
CA SER A 78 12.91 2.56 -0.20
C SER A 78 11.93 2.76 -1.35
N GLU A 79 12.24 2.22 -2.52
CA GLU A 79 11.37 2.25 -3.70
C GLU A 79 10.36 1.10 -3.70
N TRP A 80 10.51 0.10 -2.82
CA TRP A 80 9.51 -0.93 -2.62
C TRP A 80 8.34 -0.38 -1.79
N ARG A 81 7.47 0.36 -2.46
CA ARG A 81 6.28 0.99 -1.90
C ARG A 81 5.09 0.03 -1.99
N PHE A 82 4.62 -0.42 -0.83
CA PHE A 82 3.47 -1.30 -0.69
C PHE A 82 2.22 -0.46 -0.48
N GLU A 83 1.54 -0.17 -1.58
CA GLU A 83 0.38 0.72 -1.61
C GLU A 83 -0.90 -0.05 -1.91
N PHE A 84 -1.99 0.35 -1.24
CA PHE A 84 -3.33 -0.11 -1.54
C PHE A 84 -3.81 0.58 -2.83
N ALA A 85 -3.83 -0.18 -3.93
CA ALA A 85 -4.54 0.24 -5.13
C ALA A 85 -6.03 -0.09 -4.94
N ALA A 86 -6.86 0.94 -4.73
CA ALA A 86 -8.29 0.75 -4.89
C ALA A 86 -8.55 0.24 -6.32
N PRO A 87 -9.39 -0.78 -6.53
CA PRO A 87 -9.75 -1.19 -7.88
C PRO A 87 -10.30 0.04 -8.61
N VAL A 88 -9.60 0.45 -9.67
CA VAL A 88 -10.10 1.52 -10.53
C VAL A 88 -11.37 0.94 -11.16
N VAL A 89 -12.53 1.44 -10.72
CA VAL A 89 -13.76 1.22 -11.47
C VAL A 89 -13.60 2.05 -12.73
N GLN A 90 -13.01 1.46 -13.77
CA GLN A 90 -12.88 2.13 -15.06
C GLN A 90 -14.31 2.44 -15.53
N PRO A 91 -14.66 3.71 -15.80
CA PRO A 91 -15.94 3.97 -16.45
C PRO A 91 -15.90 3.25 -17.79
N VAL A 92 -16.80 2.28 -17.97
CA VAL A 92 -17.02 1.62 -19.26
C VAL A 92 -17.21 2.73 -20.28
N GLN A 93 -16.23 2.91 -21.15
CA GLN A 93 -16.38 3.75 -22.34
C GLN A 93 -17.41 3.06 -23.22
N VAL A 94 -18.68 3.42 -23.04
CA VAL A 94 -19.75 3.03 -23.97
C VAL A 94 -19.42 3.74 -25.29
N LYS A 95 -18.76 3.02 -26.19
CA LYS A 95 -18.57 3.46 -27.56
C LYS A 95 -19.95 3.47 -28.20
N GLY A 96 -20.56 4.66 -28.25
CA GLY A 96 -21.81 4.88 -28.97
C GLY A 96 -21.61 4.53 -30.45
N SER A 97 -22.26 3.47 -30.89
CA SER A 97 -22.48 3.17 -32.29
C SER A 97 -23.75 3.90 -32.72
N GLY A 98 -23.62 5.10 -33.28
CA GLY A 98 -24.59 5.64 -34.25
C GLY A 98 -23.97 5.41 -35.64
N GLY A 99 -24.66 4.87 -36.63
CA GLY A 99 -26.05 5.08 -36.99
C GLY A 99 -26.04 5.87 -38.28
#